data_AF-A0A4R6LDU9-F1
#
_entry.id   AF-A0A4R6LDU9-F1
#
_cell.length_a   1.000
_cell.length_b   1.000
_cell.length_c   1.000
_cell.angle_alpha   90.00
_cell.angle_beta   90.00
_cell.angle_gamma   90.00
#
_symmetry.space_group_name_H-M   'P 1'
#
loop_
_entity.id
_entity.type
_entity.pdbx_description
1 polymer ?
#
loop_
_entity_poly.entity_id
_entity_poly.type
_entity_poly.pdbx_seq_one_letter_code
_entity_poly.pdbx_strand_id
1 'polypeptide(L)'
;MATTTIEAQIYTVFDTSKKIANDTPDLLLISFDRRGQSFVCNCSKVFNNDQVPFFSLIVCTKGKLSELVSTFLLSEKIRFRFENTTDPDFMNIESNIRKVFFNDWLCNKTHNIHQRDFLQVEKALEKIK
;
A
#
# COMPACT_ATOMS: atom_id res chain seq x y z
N MET A 1 9.98 30.90 3.26
CA MET A 1 9.98 29.46 2.91
C MET A 1 8.53 29.06 2.68
N ALA A 2 8.18 28.65 1.46
CA ALA A 2 6.80 28.23 1.16
C ALA A 2 6.59 26.84 1.75
N THR A 3 5.71 26.72 2.73
CA THR A 3 5.13 25.44 3.15
C THR A 3 4.40 24.87 1.94
N THR A 4 4.95 23.84 1.30
CA THR A 4 4.23 23.07 0.29
C THR A 4 3.12 22.32 1.01
N THR A 5 1.94 22.92 1.07
CA THR A 5 0.74 22.29 1.59
C THR A 5 0.50 21.03 0.77
N ILE A 6 0.63 19.87 1.40
CA ILE A 6 0.39 18.58 0.74
C ILE A 6 -1.12 18.42 0.62
N GLU A 7 -1.65 18.61 -0.59
CA GLU A 7 -3.04 18.31 -0.90
C GLU A 7 -3.18 16.79 -1.11
N ALA A 8 -3.27 16.04 -0.01
CA ALA A 8 -3.78 14.67 -0.06
C ALA A 8 -5.29 14.71 0.12
N GLN A 9 -6.03 14.22 -0.87
CA GLN A 9 -7.48 14.14 -0.81
C GLN A 9 -7.88 12.66 -0.67
N ILE A 10 -8.39 12.30 0.50
CA ILE A 10 -9.02 11.00 0.73
C ILE A 10 -10.49 11.15 0.36
N TYR A 11 -10.91 10.43 -0.68
CA TYR A 11 -12.32 10.30 -1.02
C TYR A 11 -12.86 9.07 -0.28
N THR A 12 -13.68 9.32 0.74
CA THR A 12 -14.19 8.29 1.65
C THR A 12 -15.33 7.48 1.02
N VAL A 13 -15.07 6.18 0.89
CA VAL A 13 -15.86 4.99 1.25
C VAL A 13 -17.32 4.95 0.81
N PHE A 14 -17.61 4.15 -0.22
CA PHE A 14 -18.97 3.67 -0.49
C PHE A 14 -19.55 3.04 0.78
N ASP A 15 -20.74 3.49 1.18
CA ASP A 15 -21.55 2.86 2.24
C ASP A 15 -22.03 1.48 1.78
N THR A 16 -21.12 0.51 1.82
CA THR A 16 -21.38 -0.90 1.49
C THR A 16 -21.87 -1.69 2.70
N SER A 17 -22.21 -0.99 3.79
CA SER A 17 -22.83 -1.55 5.01
C SER A 17 -24.10 -2.35 4.73
N LYS A 18 -24.71 -2.19 3.55
CA LYS A 18 -25.87 -2.97 3.12
C LYS A 18 -25.56 -4.32 2.44
N LYS A 19 -24.30 -4.64 2.10
CA LYS A 19 -23.96 -5.92 1.45
C LYS A 19 -23.21 -6.92 2.33
N ILE A 20 -22.45 -6.52 3.34
CA ILE A 20 -21.56 -7.47 4.04
C ILE A 20 -21.43 -7.08 5.52
N ALA A 21 -22.45 -7.42 6.32
CA ALA A 21 -22.48 -7.10 7.73
C ALA A 21 -21.73 -8.11 8.63
N ASN A 22 -21.17 -9.21 8.11
CA ASN A 22 -20.59 -10.28 8.95
C ASN A 22 -19.35 -11.01 8.41
N ASP A 23 -18.87 -10.75 7.20
CA ASP A 23 -17.68 -11.45 6.67
C ASP A 23 -16.39 -10.64 6.86
N THR A 24 -15.30 -11.35 7.14
CA THR A 24 -13.94 -10.78 7.16
C THR A 24 -13.41 -10.78 5.71
N PRO A 25 -12.84 -9.68 5.21
CA PRO A 25 -12.28 -9.66 3.86
C PRO A 25 -11.09 -10.63 3.74
N ASP A 26 -11.00 -11.34 2.62
CA ASP A 26 -9.89 -12.25 2.30
C ASP A 26 -8.58 -11.48 2.13
N LEU A 27 -8.65 -10.35 1.42
CA LEU A 27 -7.54 -9.42 1.22
C LEU A 27 -8.03 -8.02 0.83
N LEU A 28 -7.13 -7.05 0.95
CA LEU A 28 -7.21 -5.74 0.31
C LEU A 28 -6.53 -5.79 -1.06
N LEU A 29 -7.27 -5.45 -2.12
CA LEU A 29 -6.72 -5.25 -3.45
C LEU A 29 -6.41 -3.76 -3.63
N ILE A 30 -5.19 -3.45 -4.03
CA ILE A 30 -4.69 -2.08 -4.20
C ILE A 30 -4.36 -1.86 -5.68
N SER A 31 -4.90 -0.80 -6.27
CA SER A 31 -4.56 -0.39 -7.64
C SER A 31 -4.13 1.07 -7.70
N PHE A 32 -3.33 1.39 -8.70
CA PHE A 32 -2.84 2.74 -8.93
C PHE A 32 -3.29 3.26 -10.29
N ASP A 33 -3.62 4.55 -10.35
CA ASP A 33 -4.01 5.24 -11.56
C ASP A 33 -3.36 6.64 -11.60
N ARG A 34 -3.13 7.18 -12.79
CA ARG A 34 -2.52 8.50 -13.00
C ARG A 34 -3.58 9.46 -13.50
N ARG A 35 -3.80 10.54 -12.76
CA ARG A 35 -4.76 11.59 -13.15
C ARG A 35 -4.06 12.92 -13.29
N GLY A 36 -3.65 13.24 -14.51
CA GLY A 36 -2.84 14.41 -14.80
C GLY A 36 -1.49 14.34 -14.08
N GLN A 37 -1.25 15.27 -13.15
CA GLN A 37 -0.04 15.30 -12.34
C GLN A 37 -0.17 14.54 -11.00
N SER A 38 -1.35 13.98 -10.73
CA SER A 38 -1.65 13.31 -9.47
C SER A 38 -1.60 11.79 -9.60
N PHE A 39 -1.19 11.14 -8.51
CA PHE A 39 -1.21 9.70 -8.34
C PHE A 39 -2.46 9.33 -7.54
N VAL A 40 -3.21 8.36 -8.02
CA VAL A 40 -4.41 7.84 -7.36
C VAL A 40 -4.13 6.42 -6.88
N CYS A 41 -4.50 6.12 -5.65
CA CYS A 41 -4.51 4.78 -5.09
C CYS A 41 -5.96 4.41 -4.78
N ASN A 42 -6.44 3.31 -5.35
CA ASN A 42 -7.73 2.73 -5.00
C ASN A 42 -7.49 1.48 -4.18
N CYS A 43 -8.27 1.30 -3.13
CA CYS A 43 -8.27 0.10 -2.32
C CYS A 43 -9.67 -0.49 -2.33
N SER A 44 -9.75 -1.80 -2.55
CA SER A 44 -10.99 -2.58 -2.51
C SER A 44 -10.82 -3.73 -1.52
N LYS A 45 -11.88 -4.05 -0.79
CA LYS A 45 -11.96 -5.28 0.00
C LYS A 45 -12.43 -6.42 -0.90
N VAL A 46 -11.77 -7.57 -0.82
CA VAL A 46 -12.17 -8.77 -1.56
C VAL A 46 -12.84 -9.75 -0.61
N PHE A 47 -14.03 -10.21 -0.98
CA PHE A 47 -14.82 -11.21 -0.25
C PHE A 47 -15.24 -12.31 -1.21
N ASN A 48 -14.81 -13.56 -1.02
CA ASN A 48 -15.22 -14.69 -1.86
C ASN A 48 -15.04 -14.42 -3.37
N ASN A 49 -13.96 -13.75 -3.74
CA ASN A 49 -13.63 -13.25 -5.11
C ASN A 49 -14.42 -12.02 -5.60
N ASP A 50 -15.38 -11.51 -4.84
CA ASP A 50 -16.06 -10.25 -5.14
C ASP A 50 -15.25 -9.06 -4.62
N GLN A 51 -15.01 -8.08 -5.49
CA GLN A 51 -14.31 -6.85 -5.14
C GLN A 51 -15.29 -5.75 -4.77
N VAL A 52 -15.16 -5.21 -3.56
CA VAL A 52 -15.98 -4.12 -3.04
C VAL A 52 -15.08 -2.90 -2.82
N PRO A 53 -15.32 -1.77 -3.51
CA PRO A 53 -14.54 -0.55 -3.31
C PRO A 53 -14.52 -0.12 -1.84
N PHE A 54 -13.33 0.18 -1.31
CA PHE A 54 -13.14 0.58 0.08
C PHE A 54 -12.79 2.08 0.19
N PHE A 55 -11.71 2.55 -0.42
CA PHE A 55 -11.41 4.00 -0.49
C PHE A 55 -10.59 4.35 -1.73
N SER A 56 -10.55 5.64 -2.06
CA SER A 56 -9.65 6.21 -3.08
C SER A 56 -8.87 7.38 -2.49
N LEU A 57 -7.56 7.40 -2.70
CA LEU A 57 -6.63 8.40 -2.20
C LEU A 57 -5.93 9.06 -3.38
N ILE A 58 -6.00 10.39 -3.48
CA ILE A 58 -5.33 11.17 -4.52
C ILE A 58 -4.20 12.00 -3.90
N VAL A 59 -2.99 11.86 -4.42
CA VAL A 59 -1.78 12.53 -3.91
C VAL A 59 -0.90 13.00 -5.07
N CYS A 60 -0.42 14.24 -5.01
CA CYS A 60 0.40 14.81 -6.08
C CYS A 60 1.86 14.29 -6.13
N THR A 61 2.30 13.53 -5.14
CA THR A 61 3.69 13.04 -5.06
C THR A 61 3.75 11.54 -4.77
N LYS A 62 4.54 10.81 -5.55
CA LYS A 62 4.70 9.35 -5.40
C LYS A 62 5.26 8.94 -4.03
N GLY A 63 6.20 9.72 -3.49
CA GLY A 63 6.79 9.46 -2.18
C GLY A 63 5.76 9.53 -1.05
N LYS A 64 4.89 10.55 -1.06
CA LYS A 64 3.82 10.68 -0.06
C LYS A 64 2.74 9.64 -0.25
N LEU A 65 2.41 9.26 -1.49
CA LEU A 65 1.47 8.17 -1.72
C LEU A 65 1.99 6.87 -1.08
N SER A 66 3.26 6.52 -1.33
CA SER A 66 3.90 5.33 -0.75
C SER A 66 3.87 5.35 0.79
N GLU A 67 4.18 6.50 1.40
CA GLU A 67 4.16 6.69 2.87
C GLU A 67 2.76 6.50 3.46
N LEU A 68 1.76 7.16 2.87
CA LEU A 68 0.37 7.10 3.32
C LEU A 68 -0.23 5.70 3.20
N VAL A 69 -0.03 5.05 2.04
CA VAL A 69 -0.52 3.68 1.81
C VAL A 69 0.18 2.69 2.74
N SER A 70 1.49 2.82 2.96
CA SER A 70 2.21 1.94 3.90
C SER A 70 1.67 2.08 5.32
N THR A 71 1.48 3.32 5.78
CA THR A 71 0.94 3.60 7.12
C THR A 71 -0.46 3.01 7.31
N PHE A 72 -1.32 3.17 6.31
CA PHE A 72 -2.67 2.60 6.30
C PHE A 72 -2.65 1.07 6.34
N LEU A 73 -1.84 0.42 5.52
CA LEU A 73 -1.77 -1.04 5.48
C LEU A 73 -1.21 -1.64 6.79
N LEU A 74 -0.32 -0.91 7.48
CA LEU A 74 0.19 -1.31 8.80
C LEU A 74 -0.92 -1.28 9.86
N SER A 75 -1.92 -0.39 9.73
CA SER A 75 -3.03 -0.32 10.68
C SER A 75 -4.13 -1.35 10.44
N GLU A 76 -4.40 -1.72 9.18
CA GLU A 76 -5.57 -2.56 8.85
C GLU A 76 -5.42 -4.04 9.25
N LYS A 77 -4.20 -4.56 9.45
CA LYS A 77 -3.94 -6.00 9.75
C LYS A 77 -4.57 -7.01 8.79
N ILE A 78 -5.04 -6.57 7.61
CA ILE A 78 -5.60 -7.42 6.56
C ILE A 78 -4.50 -7.73 5.54
N ARG A 79 -4.48 -8.94 4.97
CA ARG A 79 -3.58 -9.29 3.86
C ARG A 79 -3.85 -8.37 2.68
N PHE A 80 -2.83 -8.00 1.90
CA PHE A 80 -3.03 -7.15 0.74
C PHE A 80 -2.29 -7.66 -0.49
N ARG A 81 -2.75 -7.21 -1.65
CA ARG A 81 -2.15 -7.48 -2.96
C ARG A 81 -2.29 -6.24 -3.83
N PHE A 82 -1.26 -5.98 -4.64
CA PHE A 82 -1.33 -4.98 -5.71
C PHE A 82 -1.91 -5.59 -7.00
N GLU A 83 -2.68 -4.80 -7.72
CA GLU A 83 -3.06 -5.09 -9.10
C GLU A 83 -1.82 -5.05 -10.00
N ASN A 84 -1.79 -5.92 -11.00
CA ASN A 84 -0.65 -5.98 -11.92
C ASN A 84 -0.57 -4.68 -12.72
N THR A 85 0.61 -4.06 -12.72
CA THR A 85 0.88 -2.83 -13.46
C THR A 85 2.21 -2.90 -14.18
N THR A 86 2.30 -2.21 -15.32
CA THR A 86 3.54 -2.03 -16.08
C THR A 86 4.07 -0.59 -15.99
N ASP A 87 3.38 0.30 -15.29
CA ASP A 87 3.85 1.69 -15.09
C ASP A 87 5.04 1.67 -14.11
N PRO A 88 6.23 2.17 -14.51
CA PRO A 88 7.43 2.10 -13.69
C PRO A 88 7.33 2.94 -12.40
N ASP A 89 6.55 4.02 -12.37
CA ASP A 89 6.33 4.78 -11.14
C ASP A 89 5.47 3.97 -10.16
N PHE A 90 4.44 3.28 -10.64
CA PHE A 90 3.60 2.43 -9.78
C PHE A 90 4.35 1.19 -9.30
N MET A 91 5.17 0.56 -10.15
CA MET A 91 6.08 -0.50 -9.73
C MET A 91 7.06 -0.02 -8.65
N ASN A 92 7.54 1.22 -8.75
CA ASN A 92 8.40 1.81 -7.72
C ASN A 92 7.65 2.04 -6.40
N ILE A 93 6.43 2.58 -6.44
CA ILE A 93 5.57 2.75 -5.27
C ILE A 93 5.29 1.40 -4.61
N GLU A 94 4.86 0.40 -5.38
CA GLU A 94 4.62 -0.96 -4.91
C GLU A 94 5.87 -1.56 -4.25
N SER A 95 7.04 -1.45 -4.90
CA SER A 95 8.30 -1.96 -4.36
C SER A 95 8.65 -1.33 -3.01
N ASN A 96 8.47 -0.01 -2.88
CA ASN A 96 8.73 0.71 -1.63
C ASN A 96 7.80 0.24 -0.51
N ILE A 97 6.50 0.09 -0.79
CA ILE A 97 5.53 -0.41 0.19
C ILE A 97 5.91 -1.84 0.60
N ARG A 98 6.16 -2.75 -0.35
CA ARG A 98 6.53 -4.14 -0.06
C ARG A 98 7.79 -4.26 0.80
N LYS A 99 8.79 -3.41 0.59
CA LYS A 99 10.00 -3.36 1.43
C LYS A 99 9.66 -3.03 2.88
N VAL A 100 8.76 -2.08 3.14
CA VAL A 100 8.32 -1.72 4.50
C VAL A 100 7.71 -2.93 5.20
N PHE A 101 6.76 -3.62 4.56
CA PHE A 101 6.10 -4.80 5.14
C PHE A 101 7.02 -5.99 5.31
N PHE A 102 7.96 -6.19 4.37
CA PHE A 102 8.97 -7.24 4.51
C PHE A 102 9.90 -6.96 5.70
N ASN A 103 10.36 -5.71 5.86
CA ASN A 103 11.18 -5.30 6.98
C ASN A 103 10.43 -5.43 8.31
N ASP A 104 9.17 -5.02 8.37
CA ASP A 104 8.34 -5.18 9.57
C ASP A 104 8.13 -6.66 9.91
N TRP A 105 7.84 -7.51 8.91
CA TRP A 105 7.73 -8.95 9.10
C TRP A 105 9.04 -9.57 9.62
N LEU A 106 10.18 -9.19 9.05
CA LEU A 106 11.50 -9.63 9.51
C LEU A 106 11.72 -9.21 10.97
N CYS A 107 11.61 -7.92 11.29
CA CYS A 107 11.78 -7.39 12.65
C CYS A 107 10.87 -8.10 13.67
N ASN A 108 9.62 -8.41 13.30
CA ASN A 108 8.67 -9.10 14.19
C ASN A 108 8.96 -10.60 14.35
N LYS A 109 9.48 -11.28 13.32
CA LYS A 109 9.80 -12.72 13.38
C LYS A 109 11.15 -12.99 14.01
N THR A 110 12.13 -12.14 13.77
CA THR A 110 13.45 -12.23 14.37
C THR A 110 13.53 -11.13 15.41
N HIS A 111 13.23 -11.44 16.67
CA HIS A 111 13.32 -10.52 17.82
C HIS A 111 14.74 -9.89 18.03
N ASN A 112 15.66 -10.01 17.07
CA ASN A 112 17.10 -9.81 17.21
C ASN A 112 17.85 -9.32 15.96
N ILE A 113 17.18 -8.86 14.89
CA ILE A 113 17.91 -8.22 13.79
C ILE A 113 18.18 -6.75 14.15
N HIS A 114 19.39 -6.47 14.63
CA HIS A 114 19.88 -5.11 14.78
C HIS A 114 19.93 -4.42 13.40
N GLN A 115 19.68 -3.11 13.35
CA GLN A 115 19.71 -2.23 12.16
C GLN A 115 20.90 -2.41 11.19
N ARG A 116 21.96 -3.13 11.57
CA ARG A 116 23.13 -3.42 10.71
C ARG A 116 22.92 -4.54 9.68
N ASP A 117 21.92 -5.42 9.83
CA ASP A 117 21.69 -6.50 8.84
C ASP A 117 20.85 -6.05 7.63
N PHE A 118 20.41 -4.79 7.59
CA PHE A 118 19.67 -4.19 6.47
C PHE A 118 20.43 -4.32 5.14
N LEU A 119 21.76 -4.19 5.19
CA LEU A 119 22.67 -4.36 4.04
C LEU A 119 22.71 -5.81 3.51
N GLN A 120 22.44 -6.80 4.36
CA GLN A 120 22.37 -8.20 3.93
C GLN A 120 21.02 -8.55 3.32
N VAL A 121 19.94 -7.93 3.82
CA VAL A 121 18.60 -8.05 3.28
C VAL A 121 18.48 -7.41 1.89
N GLU A 122 19.03 -6.20 1.70
CA GLU A 122 19.08 -5.57 0.38
C GLU A 122 19.85 -6.43 -0.64
N LYS A 123 21.00 -7.00 -0.24
CA LYS A 123 21.76 -7.94 -1.07
C LYS A 123 21.00 -9.24 -1.38
N ALA A 124 20.15 -9.71 -0.48
CA ALA A 124 19.33 -10.90 -0.72
C ALA A 124 18.19 -10.60 -1.71
N LEU A 125 17.57 -9.42 -1.60
CA LEU A 125 16.53 -8.96 -2.52
C LEU A 125 17.08 -8.69 -3.93
N GLU A 126 18.33 -8.22 -4.06
CA GLU A 126 18.98 -8.07 -5.37
C GLU A 126 19.24 -9.39 -6.09
N LYS A 127 19.42 -10.49 -5.36
CA LYS A 127 19.68 -11.84 -5.92
C LYS A 127 18.42 -12.56 -6.43
N ILE A 128 17.23 -12.04 -6.15
CA ILE A 128 15.94 -12.62 -6.58
C ILE A 128 15.53 -12.09 -7.98
N LYS A 129 16.34 -11.22 -8.60
CA LYS A 129 16.17 -10.79 -9.99
C LYS A 129 16.47 -11.89 -11.00
#